data_AF-A0A0F9GVV2-F1
#
_entry.id   AF-A0A0F9GVV2-F1
#
_cell.length_a   1.000
_cell.length_b   1.000
_cell.length_c   1.000
_cell.angle_alpha   90.00
_cell.angle_beta   90.00
_cell.angle_gamma   90.00
#
_symmetry.space_group_name_H-M   'P 1'
#
loop_
_entity.id
_entity.type
_entity.pdbx_description
1 polymer ?
#
loop_
_entity_poly.entity_id
_entity_poly.type
_entity_poly.pdbx_seq_one_letter_code
_entity_poly.pdbx_strand_id
1 'polypeptide(L)'
;ITRPENARLAARMRDEMSLKLDLSKNREKLHWDQTTNHYLFARLVQEVEELRDAIYNNESERVWEEAADVANFAAMLADNNA
;
A
#
# COMPACT_ATOMS: atom_id res chain seq x y z
N ILE A 1 16.23 19.35 -8.47
CA ILE A 1 16.81 18.14 -9.10
C ILE A 1 16.66 17.00 -8.10
N THR A 2 15.79 16.04 -8.39
CA THR A 2 15.58 14.86 -7.53
C THR A 2 16.81 13.95 -7.61
N ARG A 3 17.28 13.43 -6.48
CA ARG A 3 18.45 12.53 -6.48
C ARG A 3 18.11 11.22 -7.21
N PRO A 4 19.04 10.61 -7.95
CA PRO A 4 18.79 9.37 -8.70
C PRO A 4 18.27 8.22 -7.82
N GLU A 5 18.73 8.12 -6.57
CA GLU A 5 18.21 7.12 -5.63
C GLU A 5 16.72 7.31 -5.31
N ASN A 6 16.27 8.56 -5.14
CA ASN A 6 14.87 8.87 -4.86
C ASN A 6 13.97 8.53 -6.04
N ALA A 7 14.46 8.73 -7.26
CA ALA A 7 13.71 8.37 -8.48
C ALA A 7 13.52 6.85 -8.60
N ARG A 8 14.56 6.06 -8.26
CA ARG A 8 14.47 4.60 -8.25
C ARG A 8 13.54 4.08 -7.15
N LEU A 9 13.63 4.66 -5.96
CA LEU A 9 12.75 4.34 -4.83
C LEU A 9 11.27 4.60 -5.20
N ALA A 10 10.98 5.78 -5.74
CA ALA A 10 9.64 6.17 -6.15
C ALA A 10 9.11 5.30 -7.30
N ALA A 11 9.97 4.92 -8.26
CA ALA A 11 9.59 4.03 -9.34
C ALA A 11 9.18 2.65 -8.81
N ARG A 12 10.00 2.04 -7.93
CA ARG A 12 9.66 0.74 -7.33
C ARG A 12 8.34 0.82 -6.56
N MET A 13 8.17 1.82 -5.71
CA MET A 13 6.94 1.98 -4.93
C MET A 13 5.69 2.12 -5.82
N ARG A 14 5.77 2.94 -6.87
CA ARG A 14 4.66 3.11 -7.82
C ARG A 14 4.29 1.80 -8.49
N ASP A 15 5.29 1.01 -8.90
CA ASP A 15 5.06 -0.25 -9.61
C ASP A 15 4.40 -1.27 -8.65
N GLU A 16 4.87 -1.37 -7.40
CA GLU A 16 4.25 -2.22 -6.37
C GLU A 16 2.82 -1.78 -6.01
N MET A 17 2.61 -0.48 -5.80
CA MET A 17 1.27 0.08 -5.54
C MET A 17 0.32 -0.24 -6.68
N SER A 18 0.78 -0.11 -7.93
CA SER A 18 -0.01 -0.41 -9.13
C SER A 18 -0.34 -1.90 -9.23
N LEU A 19 0.61 -2.78 -8.91
CA LEU A 19 0.40 -4.24 -8.87
C LEU A 19 -0.63 -4.64 -7.80
N LYS A 20 -0.58 -4.02 -6.62
CA LYS A 20 -1.51 -4.29 -5.53
C LYS A 20 -2.92 -3.71 -5.77
N LEU A 21 -3.03 -2.68 -6.62
CA LEU A 21 -4.31 -2.13 -7.09
C LEU A 21 -4.88 -2.88 -8.31
N ASP A 22 -4.09 -3.74 -8.97
CA ASP A 22 -4.52 -4.42 -10.17
C ASP A 22 -5.71 -5.36 -9.88
N LEU A 23 -6.76 -5.15 -10.69
CA LEU A 23 -8.16 -5.50 -10.47
C LEU A 23 -8.42 -7.02 -10.49
N SER A 24 -7.42 -7.81 -10.90
CA SER A 24 -7.51 -9.26 -10.99
C SER A 24 -7.32 -9.98 -9.64
N LYS A 25 -6.68 -9.33 -8.65
CA LYS A 25 -6.29 -9.97 -7.38
C LYS A 25 -6.95 -9.38 -6.14
N ASN A 26 -7.33 -8.09 -6.14
CA ASN A 26 -7.79 -7.38 -4.95
C ASN A 26 -9.15 -6.70 -5.12
N ARG A 27 -10.22 -7.49 -5.31
CA ARG A 27 -11.61 -6.97 -5.43
C ARG A 27 -12.05 -6.11 -4.26
N GLU A 28 -11.51 -6.35 -3.06
CA GLU A 28 -11.83 -5.56 -1.86
C GLU A 28 -11.34 -4.11 -1.97
N LYS A 29 -10.27 -3.87 -2.74
CA LYS A 29 -9.73 -2.55 -3.05
C LYS A 29 -10.36 -1.94 -4.31
N LEU A 30 -11.49 -2.46 -4.81
CA LEU A 30 -12.17 -1.95 -6.02
C LEU A 30 -13.21 -0.86 -5.71
N HIS A 31 -13.66 -0.81 -4.45
CA HIS A 31 -14.80 0.00 -4.00
C HIS A 31 -14.46 0.73 -2.70
N TRP A 32 -13.22 1.21 -2.59
CA TRP A 32 -12.78 1.92 -1.38
C TRP A 32 -13.63 3.17 -1.12
N ASP A 33 -14.08 3.83 -2.19
CA ASP A 33 -14.99 4.98 -2.21
C ASP A 33 -16.41 4.65 -1.69
N GLN A 34 -16.78 3.37 -1.69
CA GLN A 34 -18.04 2.87 -1.13
C GLN A 34 -17.86 2.25 0.26
N THR A 35 -16.63 2.26 0.78
CA THR A 35 -16.26 1.63 2.03
C THR A 35 -16.09 2.67 3.14
N THR A 36 -16.35 2.27 4.38
CA THR A 36 -16.23 3.20 5.51
C THR A 36 -14.77 3.48 5.86
N ASN A 37 -14.50 4.69 6.35
CA ASN A 37 -13.19 5.04 6.93
C ASN A 37 -12.75 4.07 8.03
N HIS A 38 -13.68 3.56 8.84
CA HIS A 38 -13.36 2.57 9.88
C HIS A 38 -12.77 1.29 9.29
N TYR A 39 -13.36 0.76 8.21
CA TYR A 39 -12.82 -0.42 7.54
C TYR A 39 -11.46 -0.14 6.90
N LEU A 40 -11.33 0.97 6.18
CA LEU A 40 -10.06 1.33 5.52
C LEU A 40 -8.93 1.54 6.55
N PHE A 41 -9.25 2.14 7.71
CA PHE A 41 -8.30 2.31 8.80
C PHE A 41 -7.92 0.98 9.47
N ALA A 42 -8.89 0.09 9.70
CA ALA A 42 -8.61 -1.24 10.22
C ALA A 42 -7.68 -2.03 9.29
N ARG A 43 -7.91 -1.96 7.97
CA ARG A 43 -7.02 -2.55 6.97
C ARG A 43 -5.64 -1.91 6.98
N LEU A 44 -5.55 -0.58 6.99
CA LEU A 44 -4.26 0.11 7.11
C LEU A 44 -3.44 -0.38 8.31
N VAL A 45 -4.06 -0.56 9.47
CA VAL A 45 -3.37 -1.10 10.67
C VAL A 45 -2.86 -2.51 10.41
N GLN A 46 -3.67 -3.38 9.79
CA GLN A 46 -3.25 -4.73 9.42
C GLN A 46 -2.04 -4.71 8.48
N GLU A 47 -2.07 -3.90 7.41
CA GLU A 47 -0.94 -3.85 6.45
C GLU A 47 0.36 -3.32 7.12
N VAL A 48 0.24 -2.45 8.12
CA VAL A 48 1.40 -2.01 8.94
C VAL A 48 1.95 -3.16 9.78
N GLU A 49 1.10 -4.02 10.33
CA GLU A 49 1.55 -5.22 11.05
C GLU A 49 2.22 -6.22 10.11
N GLU A 50 1.68 -6.43 8.91
CA GLU A 50 2.27 -7.30 7.89
C GLU A 50 3.63 -6.77 7.41
N LEU A 51 3.77 -5.45 7.20
CA LEU A 51 5.04 -4.80 6.87
C LEU A 51 6.07 -4.99 7.99
N ARG A 52 5.66 -4.79 9.25
CA ARG A 52 6.52 -5.00 10.42
C ARG A 52 7.04 -6.44 10.44
N ASP A 53 6.16 -7.41 10.23
CA ASP A 53 6.51 -8.83 10.28
C ASP A 53 7.45 -9.21 9.12
N ALA A 54 7.22 -8.70 7.91
CA ALA A 54 8.12 -8.89 6.77
C ALA A 54 9.53 -8.35 7.04
N ILE A 55 9.64 -7.19 7.70
CA ILE A 55 10.94 -6.62 8.12
C ILE A 55 11.64 -7.54 9.13
N TYR A 56 10.95 -7.96 10.19
CA TYR A 56 11.57 -8.79 11.23
C TYR A 56 11.95 -10.19 10.74
N ASN A 57 11.21 -10.72 9.77
CA ASN A 57 11.50 -12.00 9.14
C ASN A 57 12.51 -11.91 7.97
N ASN A 58 13.02 -10.71 7.65
CA ASN A 58 13.96 -10.45 6.55
C ASN A 58 13.40 -10.83 5.15
N GLU A 59 12.10 -10.68 4.96
CA GLU A 59 11.39 -11.04 3.73
C GLU A 59 11.44 -9.87 2.73
N SER A 60 12.60 -9.65 2.13
CA SER A 60 12.92 -8.42 1.37
C SER A 60 11.93 -8.06 0.26
N GLU A 61 11.35 -9.05 -0.44
CA GLU A 61 10.31 -8.79 -1.46
C GLU A 61 8.98 -8.42 -0.81
N ARG A 62 8.56 -9.13 0.24
CA ARG A 62 7.33 -8.82 0.98
C ARG A 62 7.36 -7.44 1.63
N VAL A 63 8.53 -6.95 2.06
CA VAL A 63 8.66 -5.58 2.59
C VAL A 63 8.14 -4.54 1.60
N TRP A 64 8.42 -4.72 0.31
CA TRP A 64 7.95 -3.80 -0.73
C TRP A 64 6.47 -3.96 -1.03
N GLU A 65 6.00 -5.21 -1.05
CA GLU A 65 4.59 -5.54 -1.23
C GLU A 65 3.72 -4.91 -0.12
N GLU A 66 4.08 -5.09 1.16
CA GLU A 66 3.25 -4.58 2.26
C GLU A 66 3.41 -3.06 2.44
N ALA A 67 4.59 -2.50 2.11
CA ALA A 67 4.74 -1.04 2.07
C ALA A 67 3.81 -0.39 1.04
N ALA A 68 3.62 -1.03 -0.11
CA ALA A 68 2.67 -0.58 -1.12
C ALA A 68 1.22 -0.67 -0.63
N ASP A 69 0.86 -1.71 0.12
CA ASP A 69 -0.48 -1.84 0.70
C ASP A 69 -0.76 -0.77 1.77
N VAL A 70 0.21 -0.47 2.63
CA VAL A 70 0.14 0.66 3.57
C VAL A 70 -0.09 1.98 2.83
N ALA A 71 0.68 2.25 1.77
CA ALA A 71 0.53 3.48 0.99
C ALA A 71 -0.83 3.55 0.28
N ASN A 72 -1.30 2.44 -0.28
CA ASN A 72 -2.59 2.36 -0.95
C ASN A 72 -3.75 2.65 0.01
N PHE A 73 -3.83 1.98 1.17
CA PHE A 73 -4.91 2.24 2.13
C PHE A 73 -4.84 3.65 2.73
N ALA A 74 -3.64 4.20 2.96
CA ALA A 74 -3.49 5.59 3.37
C ALA A 74 -4.02 6.57 2.30
N ALA A 75 -3.73 6.31 1.02
CA ALA A 75 -4.24 7.10 -0.09
C ALA A 75 -5.77 6.97 -0.23
N MET A 76 -6.33 5.77 -0.09
CA MET A 76 -7.78 5.53 -0.10
C MET A 76 -8.50 6.27 1.04
N LEU A 77 -7.92 6.28 2.24
CA LEU A 77 -8.45 7.08 3.36
C LEU A 77 -8.43 8.57 3.04
N ALA A 78 -7.36 9.08 2.44
CA ALA A 78 -7.30 10.48 2.03
C ALA A 78 -8.38 10.80 0.98
N ASP A 79 -8.53 9.94 -0.04
CA ASP A 79 -9.53 10.08 -1.10
C ASP A 79 -10.97 10.05 -0.56
N ASN A 80 -11.27 9.15 0.39
CA ASN A 80 -12.60 9.03 1.01
C ASN A 80 -12.97 10.19 1.95
N ASN A 81 -12.05 11.15 2.15
CA ASN A 81 -12.25 12.37 2.96
C ASN A 81 -11.96 13.66 2.17
N ALA A 82 -11.78 13.57 0.85
CA ALA A 82 -11.56 14.69 -0.06
C ALA A 82 -12.89 15.23 -0.61
#